data_AF-A0A1Y1R9X3-F1
#
_entry.id   AF-A0A1Y1R9X3-F1
#
_cell.length_a   1.000
_cell.length_b   1.000
_cell.length_c   1.000
_cell.angle_alpha   90.00
_cell.angle_beta   90.00
_cell.angle_gamma   90.00
#
_symmetry.space_group_name_H-M   'P 1'
#
loop_
_entity.id
_entity.type
_entity.pdbx_description
1 polymer ?
#
loop_
_entity_poly.entity_id
_entity_poly.type
_entity_poly.pdbx_seq_one_letter_code
_entity_poly.pdbx_strand_id
1 'polypeptide(L)'
;MTLLFLLVAAAAGVVVLLYEKRLKEENTGKLQNYITTVVRDDSLLEREKLTRIIDLFDENHYKIEEMKGSQLLVSRREFSVGAALMWLSAAGIGLIVYLVYYFLKKPETLRVHLDTGVIDAN
;
A
#
# COMPACT_ATOMS: atom_id res chain seq x y z
N MET A 1 34.35 5.94 11.00
CA MET A 1 33.05 6.60 11.23
C MET A 1 32.01 6.16 10.21
N THR A 2 32.27 6.26 8.91
CA THR A 2 31.36 5.83 7.83
C THR A 2 30.85 4.39 7.95
N LEU A 3 31.70 3.41 8.26
CA LEU A 3 31.30 2.00 8.45
C LEU A 3 30.29 1.78 9.59
N LEU A 4 30.41 2.56 10.66
CA LEU A 4 29.54 2.47 11.84
C LEU A 4 28.15 3.04 11.51
N PHE A 5 28.10 4.13 10.74
CA PHE A 5 26.85 4.68 10.22
C PHE A 5 26.13 3.70 9.27
N LEU A 6 26.85 2.99 8.41
CA LEU A 6 26.25 2.00 7.50
C LEU A 6 25.63 0.82 8.25
N LEU A 7 26.31 0.32 9.30
CA LEU A 7 25.77 -0.76 10.14
C LEU A 7 24.49 -0.33 10.89
N VAL A 8 24.47 0.89 11.44
CA VAL A 8 23.28 1.44 12.11
C VAL A 8 22.14 1.64 11.10
N ALA A 9 22.44 2.13 9.90
CA ALA A 9 21.45 2.29 8.83
C ALA A 9 20.88 0.93 8.37
N ALA A 10 21.70 -0.11 8.27
CA ALA A 10 21.26 -1.46 7.95
C ALA A 10 20.32 -2.02 9.02
N ALA A 11 20.72 -1.93 10.30
CA ALA A 11 19.89 -2.39 11.42
C ALA A 11 18.56 -1.63 11.50
N ALA A 12 18.58 -0.30 11.36
CA ALA A 12 17.39 0.52 11.32
C ALA A 12 16.49 0.16 10.12
N GLY A 13 17.08 -0.05 8.93
CA GLY A 13 16.35 -0.45 7.73
C GLY A 13 15.61 -1.77 7.90
N VAL A 14 16.24 -2.77 8.53
CA VAL A 14 15.59 -4.06 8.83
C VAL A 14 14.41 -3.89 9.80
N VAL A 15 14.59 -3.12 10.88
CA VAL A 15 13.52 -2.87 11.85
C VAL A 15 12.34 -2.16 11.18
N VAL A 16 12.61 -1.13 10.38
CA VAL A 16 11.58 -0.38 9.64
C VAL A 16 10.87 -1.30 8.63
N LEU A 17 11.60 -2.15 7.90
CA LEU A 17 10.99 -3.11 6.96
C LEU A 17 10.01 -4.06 7.65
N LEU A 18 10.38 -4.60 8.81
CA LEU A 18 9.51 -5.48 9.58
C LEU A 18 8.26 -4.74 10.08
N TYR A 19 8.43 -3.49 10.50
CA TYR A 19 7.33 -2.64 10.93
C TYR A 19 6.38 -2.30 9.75
N GLU A 20 6.92 -1.90 8.60
CA GLU A 20 6.14 -1.63 7.38
C GLU A 20 5.35 -2.85 6.94
N LYS A 21 5.94 -4.04 6.99
CA LYS A 21 5.25 -5.27 6.64
C LYS A 21 4.04 -5.53 7.56
N ARG A 22 4.23 -5.39 8.88
CA ARG A 22 3.13 -5.54 9.86
C ARG A 22 2.04 -4.48 9.67
N LEU A 23 2.44 -3.23 9.45
CA LEU A 23 1.52 -2.12 9.24
C LEU A 23 0.70 -2.32 7.96
N LYS A 24 1.31 -2.87 6.91
CA LYS A 24 0.61 -3.21 5.66
C LYS A 24 -0.44 -4.31 5.88
N GLU A 25 -0.09 -5.38 6.59
CA GLU A 25 -1.04 -6.45 6.92
C GLU A 25 -2.22 -5.91 7.76
N GLU A 26 -1.94 -5.08 8.77
CA GLU A 26 -2.97 -4.48 9.61
C GLU A 26 -3.88 -3.50 8.85
N ASN A 27 -3.29 -2.63 8.02
CA ASN A 27 -4.05 -1.66 7.24
C ASN A 27 -4.91 -2.33 6.18
N THR A 28 -4.42 -3.39 5.53
CA THR A 28 -5.21 -4.17 4.56
C THR A 28 -6.40 -4.83 5.24
N GLY A 29 -6.21 -5.38 6.44
CA GLY A 29 -7.31 -5.95 7.23
C GLY A 29 -8.34 -4.90 7.67
N LYS A 30 -7.90 -3.72 8.10
CA LYS A 30 -8.80 -2.60 8.45
C LYS A 30 -9.60 -2.12 7.23
N LEU A 31 -8.94 -1.99 6.09
CA LEU A 31 -9.54 -1.59 4.82
C LEU A 31 -10.61 -2.60 4.40
N GLN A 32 -10.29 -3.90 4.40
CA GLN A 32 -11.23 -4.95 4.07
C GLN A 32 -12.44 -4.99 5.02
N ASN A 33 -12.20 -4.85 6.34
CA ASN A 33 -13.28 -4.80 7.31
C ASN A 33 -14.21 -3.60 7.10
N TYR A 34 -13.64 -2.42 6.80
CA TYR A 34 -14.42 -1.23 6.51
C TYR A 34 -15.29 -1.42 5.26
N ILE A 35 -14.71 -1.89 4.15
CA ILE A 35 -15.46 -2.13 2.91
C ILE A 35 -16.56 -3.17 3.14
N THR A 36 -16.25 -4.27 3.84
CA THR A 36 -17.24 -5.30 4.19
C THR A 36 -18.40 -4.73 5.02
N THR A 37 -18.09 -3.82 5.96
CA THR A 37 -19.11 -3.16 6.78
C THR A 37 -20.01 -2.25 5.95
N VAL A 38 -19.42 -1.44 5.05
CA VAL A 38 -20.17 -0.54 4.16
C VAL A 38 -21.03 -1.32 3.16
N VAL A 39 -20.52 -2.42 2.61
CA VAL A 39 -21.27 -3.26 1.67
C VAL A 39 -22.47 -3.94 2.35
N ARG A 40 -22.30 -4.41 3.59
CA ARG A 40 -23.36 -5.08 4.38
C ARG A 40 -24.33 -4.13 5.07
N ASP A 41 -24.12 -2.82 4.99
CA ASP A 41 -25.02 -1.84 5.61
C ASP A 41 -26.27 -1.67 4.74
N ASP A 42 -27.38 -2.31 5.12
CA ASP A 42 -28.65 -2.23 4.39
C ASP A 42 -29.32 -0.84 4.48
N SER A 43 -28.81 0.07 5.32
CA SER A 43 -29.35 1.43 5.44
C SER A 43 -28.84 2.39 4.34
N LEU A 44 -27.76 2.02 3.65
CA LEU A 44 -27.13 2.85 2.63
C LEU A 44 -27.60 2.45 1.23
N LEU A 45 -27.88 3.46 0.40
CA LEU A 45 -28.11 3.25 -1.03
C LEU A 45 -26.82 2.77 -1.71
N GLU A 46 -26.92 1.93 -2.73
CA GLU A 46 -25.74 1.41 -3.47
C GLU A 46 -24.80 2.53 -3.94
N ARG A 47 -25.38 3.66 -4.37
CA ARG A 47 -24.61 4.84 -4.80
C ARG A 47 -23.80 5.46 -3.65
N GLU A 48 -24.35 5.50 -2.44
CA GLU A 48 -23.66 6.03 -1.26
C GLU A 48 -22.54 5.09 -0.78
N LYS A 49 -22.78 3.77 -0.84
CA LYS A 49 -21.75 2.76 -0.57
C LYS A 49 -20.56 2.95 -1.49
N LEU A 50 -20.83 3.12 -2.79
CA LEU A 50 -19.81 3.28 -3.80
C LEU A 50 -19.01 4.58 -3.61
N THR A 51 -19.68 5.70 -3.33
CA THR A 51 -19.00 6.97 -3.01
C THR A 51 -18.09 6.83 -1.79
N ARG A 52 -18.56 6.24 -0.69
CA ARG A 52 -17.71 6.03 0.51
C ARG A 52 -16.49 5.17 0.24
N ILE A 53 -16.64 4.14 -0.58
CA ILE A 53 -15.51 3.27 -0.95
C ILE A 53 -14.51 4.05 -1.82
N ILE A 54 -14.98 4.85 -2.77
CA ILE A 54 -14.13 5.73 -3.60
C ILE A 54 -13.38 6.74 -2.73
N ASP A 55 -14.09 7.44 -1.84
CA ASP A 55 -13.51 8.45 -0.95
C ASP A 55 -12.42 7.84 -0.06
N LEU A 56 -12.66 6.64 0.48
CA LEU A 56 -11.67 5.90 1.26
C LEU A 56 -10.38 5.62 0.45
N PHE A 57 -10.51 5.22 -0.81
CA PHE A 57 -9.35 4.95 -1.66
C PHE A 57 -8.59 6.23 -2.02
N ASP A 58 -9.30 7.33 -2.27
CA ASP A 58 -8.70 8.63 -2.56
C ASP A 58 -7.95 9.19 -1.34
N GLU A 59 -8.56 9.13 -0.15
CA GLU A 59 -7.92 9.51 1.13
C GLU A 59 -6.64 8.71 1.42
N ASN A 60 -6.60 7.44 0.98
CA ASN A 60 -5.43 6.57 1.15
C ASN A 60 -4.42 6.63 -0.01
N HIS A 61 -4.58 7.61 -0.92
CA HIS A 61 -3.72 7.84 -2.09
C HIS A 61 -3.64 6.65 -3.06
N TYR A 62 -4.73 5.88 -3.17
CA TYR A 62 -4.90 4.92 -4.25
C TYR A 62 -5.43 5.65 -5.49
N LYS A 63 -4.90 5.28 -6.66
CA LYS A 63 -5.45 5.70 -7.94
C LYS A 63 -6.48 4.69 -8.39
N ILE A 64 -7.65 5.15 -8.79
CA ILE A 64 -8.66 4.31 -9.42
C ILE A 64 -8.26 4.15 -10.89
N GLU A 65 -7.87 2.94 -11.29
CA GLU A 65 -7.45 2.62 -12.65
C GLU A 65 -8.67 2.28 -13.52
N GLU A 66 -9.58 1.45 -12.99
CA GLU A 66 -10.74 0.98 -13.74
C GLU A 66 -11.93 0.66 -12.83
N MET A 67 -13.13 0.99 -13.27
CA MET A 67 -14.39 0.64 -12.61
C MET A 67 -15.27 -0.11 -13.62
N LYS A 68 -15.47 -1.41 -13.41
CA LYS A 68 -16.25 -2.29 -14.29
C LYS A 68 -17.31 -3.03 -13.47
N GLY A 69 -18.56 -2.60 -13.58
CA GLY A 69 -19.68 -3.22 -12.85
C GLY A 69 -19.44 -3.20 -11.35
N SER A 70 -19.35 -4.39 -10.74
CA SER A 70 -19.09 -4.57 -9.30
C SER A 70 -17.60 -4.73 -8.94
N GLN A 71 -16.68 -4.42 -9.86
CA GLN A 71 -15.24 -4.48 -9.60
C GLN A 71 -14.60 -3.10 -9.71
N LEU A 72 -13.83 -2.75 -8.68
CA LEU A 72 -13.00 -1.55 -8.63
C LEU A 72 -11.53 -1.97 -8.61
N LEU A 73 -10.78 -1.50 -9.60
CA LEU A 73 -9.35 -1.75 -9.70
C LEU A 73 -8.60 -0.49 -9.27
N VAL A 74 -7.89 -0.59 -8.16
CA VAL A 74 -7.15 0.52 -7.58
C VAL A 74 -5.66 0.19 -7.53
N SER A 75 -4.82 1.19 -7.79
CA SER A 75 -3.37 1.03 -7.78
C SER A 75 -2.72 2.00 -6.79
N ARG A 76 -1.67 1.55 -6.12
CA ARG A 76 -0.85 2.41 -5.26
C ARG A 76 0.62 2.06 -5.41
N ARG A 77 1.45 3.10 -5.47
CA ARG A 77 2.90 2.94 -5.46
C ARG A 77 3.41 3.15 -4.03
N GLU A 78 3.75 2.05 -3.36
CA GLU A 78 4.32 2.10 -2.02
C GLU A 78 5.83 2.36 -2.07
N PHE A 79 6.27 3.38 -1.35
CA PHE A 79 7.68 3.61 -1.08
C PHE A 79 8.03 2.99 0.28
N SER A 80 8.92 2.01 0.28
CA SER A 80 9.44 1.44 1.53
C SER A 80 10.65 2.25 2.00
N VAL A 81 10.51 2.91 3.13
CA VAL A 81 11.59 3.64 3.81
C VAL A 81 12.62 2.65 4.34
N GLY A 82 12.17 1.50 4.83
CA GLY A 82 13.04 0.43 5.30
C GLY A 82 13.95 -0.10 4.19
N ALA A 83 13.40 -0.35 3.00
CA ALA A 83 14.19 -0.74 1.84
C ALA A 83 15.17 0.37 1.44
N ALA A 84 14.74 1.63 1.44
CA ALA A 84 15.63 2.77 1.14
C ALA A 84 16.84 2.82 2.08
N LEU A 85 16.63 2.60 3.39
CA LEU A 85 17.69 2.55 4.39
C LEU A 85 18.63 1.35 4.22
N MET A 86 18.10 0.17 3.89
CA MET A 86 18.96 -0.98 3.60
C MET A 86 19.83 -0.75 2.37
N TRP A 87 19.24 -0.20 1.30
CA TRP A 87 19.99 0.11 0.09
C TRP A 87 20.99 1.25 0.31
N LEU A 88 20.68 2.22 1.16
CA LEU A 88 21.65 3.25 1.58
C LEU A 88 22.86 2.63 2.30
N SER A 89 22.65 1.59 3.11
CA SER A 89 23.74 0.88 3.82
C SER A 89 24.73 0.18 2.87
N ALA A 90 24.34 -0.09 1.62
CA ALA A 90 25.20 -0.58 0.56
C ALA A 90 26.03 0.56 -0.08
N ALA A 91 26.85 1.22 0.75
CA ALA A 91 27.81 2.25 0.36
C ALA A 91 27.22 3.52 -0.29
N GLY A 92 25.98 3.89 0.03
CA GLY A 92 25.33 5.13 -0.45
C GLY A 92 24.82 5.06 -1.89
N ILE A 93 25.55 4.41 -2.80
CA ILE A 93 25.14 4.18 -4.19
C ILE A 93 23.85 3.36 -4.25
N GLY A 94 23.66 2.42 -3.32
CA GLY A 94 22.46 1.61 -3.30
C GLY A 94 21.17 2.43 -3.16
N LEU A 95 21.19 3.59 -2.49
CA LEU A 95 20.01 4.46 -2.45
C LEU A 95 19.62 4.97 -3.85
N ILE A 96 20.60 5.35 -4.67
CA ILE A 96 20.36 5.80 -6.05
C ILE A 96 19.76 4.65 -6.86
N VAL A 97 20.32 3.44 -6.74
CA VAL A 97 19.78 2.23 -7.39
C VAL A 97 18.34 1.96 -6.96
N TYR A 98 18.04 2.09 -5.66
CA TYR A 98 16.70 1.90 -5.13
C TYR A 98 15.70 2.93 -5.65
N LEU A 99 16.11 4.21 -5.77
CA LEU A 99 15.26 5.25 -6.33
C LEU A 99 14.95 4.96 -7.81
N VAL A 100 15.94 4.58 -8.61
CA VAL A 100 15.73 4.18 -10.02
C VAL A 100 14.78 2.97 -10.09
N TYR A 101 15.02 1.96 -9.26
CA TYR A 101 14.13 0.80 -9.15
C TYR A 101 12.71 1.20 -8.76
N TYR A 102 12.53 2.11 -7.80
CA TYR A 102 11.23 2.61 -7.36
C TYR A 102 10.46 3.31 -8.48
N PHE A 103 11.14 4.10 -9.32
CA PHE A 103 10.51 4.73 -10.49
C PHE A 103 10.09 3.73 -11.57
N LEU A 104 10.82 2.62 -11.73
CA LEU A 104 10.51 1.55 -12.68
C LEU A 104 9.49 0.53 -12.14
N LYS A 105 9.38 0.39 -10.81
CA LYS A 105 8.49 -0.56 -10.17
C LYS A 105 7.03 -0.26 -10.53
N LYS A 106 6.33 -1.25 -11.08
CA LYS A 106 4.89 -1.12 -11.35
C LYS A 106 4.12 -0.92 -10.04
N PRO A 107 3.11 -0.03 -10.02
CA PRO A 107 2.26 0.14 -8.85
C PRO A 107 1.56 -1.18 -8.53
N GLU A 108 1.34 -1.42 -7.25
CA GLU A 108 0.60 -2.59 -6.78
C GLU A 108 -0.88 -2.38 -7.05
N THR A 109 -1.55 -3.39 -7.60
CA THR A 109 -2.96 -3.31 -7.98
C THR A 109 -3.80 -4.15 -7.03
N LEU A 110 -4.79 -3.53 -6.41
CA LEU A 110 -5.81 -4.21 -5.63
C LEU A 110 -7.09 -4.29 -6.47
N ARG A 111 -7.68 -5.48 -6.53
CA ARG A 111 -9.03 -5.70 -7.05
C ARG A 111 -10.00 -5.76 -5.88
N VAL A 112 -10.96 -4.85 -5.88
CA VAL A 112 -11.98 -4.73 -4.84
C VAL A 112 -13.31 -5.16 -5.45
N HIS A 113 -13.91 -6.20 -4.88
CA HIS A 113 -15.23 -6.68 -5.28
C HIS A 113 -16.28 -5.97 -4.42
N LEU A 114 -17.08 -5.11 -5.05
CA LEU A 114 -18.07 -4.26 -4.41
C LEU A 114 -19.29 -5.06 -3.88
N ASP A 115 -19.54 -6.26 -4.41
CA ASP A 115 -20.64 -7.12 -3.96
C ASP A 115 -20.34 -7.86 -2.65
N THR A 116 -19.06 -8.20 -2.43
CA THR A 116 -18.63 -9.06 -1.31
C THR A 116 -17.76 -8.33 -0.30
N GLY A 117 -17.20 -7.17 -0.67
CA GLY A 117 -16.22 -6.43 0.10
C GLY A 117 -14.84 -7.08 0.17
N VAL A 118 -14.58 -8.08 -0.68
CA VAL A 118 -13.29 -8.80 -0.73
C VAL A 118 -12.27 -7.98 -1.54
N ILE A 119 -11.03 -7.94 -1.03
CA ILE A 119 -9.90 -7.29 -1.69
C ILE A 119 -8.88 -8.37 -2.08
N ASP A 120 -8.63 -8.52 -3.38
CA ASP A 120 -7.59 -9.38 -3.93
C ASP A 120 -6.38 -8.51 -4.32
N ALA A 121 -5.25 -8.69 -3.64
CA ALA A 121 -3.98 -8.07 -4.02
C ALA A 121 -3.28 -8.92 -5.08
N ASN A 122 -2.86 -8.29 -6.19
CA ASN A 122 -2.24 -8.96 -7.34
C ASN A 122 -0.77 -8.52 -7.51
#